data_AF-A0A1T4XSR3-F1
#
_entry.id   AF-A0A1T4XSR3-F1
#
_cell.length_a   1.000
_cell.length_b   1.000
_cell.length_c   1.000
_cell.angle_alpha   90.00
_cell.angle_beta   90.00
_cell.angle_gamma   90.00
#
_symmetry.space_group_name_H-M   'P 1'
#
loop_
_entity.id
_entity.type
_entity.pdbx_description
1 polymer ?
#
loop_
_entity_poly.entity_id
_entity_poly.type
_entity_poly.pdbx_seq_one_letter_code
_entity_poly.pdbx_strand_id
1 'polypeptide(L)'
;MKRTKVLAFILICICIWVFLHFENNFITITKITVESPKLPNAFDGYKIVHLSDLHSKEFGKGQKNLVEKIEDAQPDLIVFTGDLVDSRHFDAEVGLELVRQIVKIAPTYFVTGNHEWCSGKFEFLEKVMKENNVHVLLNTCDRIGKGKDGIYITGIDDPASTQAIYEETKVVENEIKKRKGNKRKRCIQDSFSP
;
A
#
# COMPACT_ATOMS: atom_id res chain seq x y z
N MET A 1 -4.83 38.47 38.97
CA MET A 1 -5.75 37.35 38.64
C MET A 1 -6.12 37.22 37.16
N LYS A 2 -6.60 38.26 36.46
CA LYS A 2 -6.99 38.12 35.03
C LYS A 2 -5.82 37.77 34.10
N ARG A 3 -4.65 38.42 34.25
CA ARG A 3 -3.45 38.15 33.43
C ARG A 3 -2.92 36.73 33.57
N THR A 4 -2.88 36.19 34.79
CA THR A 4 -2.44 34.81 35.06
C THR A 4 -3.38 33.77 34.43
N LYS A 5 -4.69 34.01 34.45
CA LYS A 5 -5.69 33.15 33.78
C LYS A 5 -5.57 33.20 32.26
N VAL A 6 -5.27 34.37 31.69
CA VAL A 6 -5.03 34.53 30.25
C VAL A 6 -3.74 33.80 29.82
N LEU A 7 -2.66 33.93 30.59
CA LEU A 7 -1.41 33.21 30.33
C LEU A 7 -1.59 31.69 30.42
N ALA A 8 -2.33 31.20 31.42
CA ALA A 8 -2.64 29.78 31.54
C ALA A 8 -3.47 29.27 30.36
N PHE A 9 -4.45 30.05 29.89
CA PHE A 9 -5.25 29.70 28.73
C PHE A 9 -4.42 29.62 27.44
N ILE A 10 -3.54 30.60 27.20
CA ILE A 10 -2.61 30.58 26.05
C ILE A 10 -1.71 29.34 26.11
N LEU A 11 -1.17 29.03 27.30
CA LEU A 11 -0.32 27.84 27.48
C LEU A 11 -1.06 26.55 27.15
N ILE A 12 -2.32 26.42 27.60
CA ILE A 12 -3.18 25.26 27.28
C ILE A 12 -3.42 25.17 25.76
N CYS A 13 -3.74 26.28 25.09
CA CYS A 13 -3.92 26.29 23.64
C CYS A 13 -2.64 25.88 22.89
N ILE A 14 -1.47 26.33 23.35
CA ILE A 14 -0.17 25.93 22.77
C ILE A 14 0.06 24.43 23.00
N CYS A 15 -0.19 23.92 24.21
CA CYS A 15 -0.05 22.49 24.50
C CYS A 15 -0.99 21.63 23.65
N ILE A 16 -2.25 22.04 23.48
CA ILE A 16 -3.22 21.37 22.61
C ILE A 16 -2.74 21.41 21.16
N TRP A 17 -2.27 22.57 20.69
CA TRP A 17 -1.76 22.71 19.32
C TRP A 17 -0.54 21.81 19.07
N VAL A 18 0.42 21.76 19.99
CA VAL A 18 1.58 20.86 19.93
C VAL A 18 1.14 19.40 19.98
N PHE A 19 0.20 19.05 20.86
CA PHE A 19 -0.33 17.69 20.99
C PHE A 19 -1.01 17.22 19.69
N LEU A 20 -1.90 18.03 19.13
CA LEU A 20 -2.58 17.75 17.86
C LEU A 20 -1.59 17.67 16.69
N HIS A 21 -0.52 18.48 16.72
CA HIS A 21 0.53 18.41 15.71
C HIS A 21 1.35 17.12 15.82
N PHE A 22 1.61 16.63 17.04
CA PHE A 22 2.31 15.36 17.26
C PHE A 22 1.46 14.15 16.86
N GLU A 23 0.21 14.08 17.32
CA GLU A 23 -0.70 12.96 17.02
C GLU A 23 -0.90 12.77 15.51
N ASN A 24 -1.13 13.86 14.78
CA ASN A 24 -1.33 13.77 13.33
C ASN A 24 -0.09 13.28 12.57
N ASN A 25 1.12 13.40 13.13
CA ASN A 25 2.37 13.05 12.45
C ASN A 25 2.98 11.73 12.94
N PHE A 26 2.34 11.05 13.91
CA PHE A 26 2.86 9.82 14.45
C PHE A 26 2.44 8.60 13.61
N ILE A 27 3.38 8.04 12.85
CA ILE A 27 3.17 6.78 12.12
C ILE A 27 3.10 5.63 13.11
N THR A 28 1.94 4.98 13.20
CA THR A 28 1.73 3.77 14.00
C THR A 28 1.95 2.52 13.14
N ILE A 29 2.71 1.55 13.65
CA ILE A 29 2.97 0.27 12.98
C ILE A 29 2.09 -0.81 13.63
N THR A 30 1.20 -1.40 12.85
CA THR A 30 0.39 -2.55 13.28
C THR A 30 1.02 -3.84 12.78
N LYS A 31 1.29 -4.80 13.68
CA LYS A 31 1.87 -6.10 13.34
C LYS A 31 0.79 -7.18 13.38
N ILE A 32 0.59 -7.87 12.27
CA ILE A 32 -0.35 -8.99 12.16
C ILE A 32 0.43 -10.23 11.79
N THR A 33 0.26 -11.30 12.57
CA THR A 33 0.87 -12.61 12.28
C THR A 33 -0.19 -13.49 11.60
N VAL A 34 0.15 -14.03 10.43
CA VAL A 34 -0.74 -14.88 9.65
C VAL A 34 -0.20 -16.30 9.65
N GLU A 35 -0.97 -17.22 10.22
CA GLU A 35 -0.64 -18.64 10.26
C GLU A 35 -1.64 -19.44 9.44
N SER A 36 -1.14 -20.36 8.61
CA SER A 36 -2.00 -21.22 7.79
C SER A 36 -1.30 -22.52 7.43
N PRO A 37 -1.99 -23.67 7.49
CA PRO A 37 -1.44 -24.95 7.03
C PRO A 37 -1.23 -25.00 5.51
N LYS A 38 -1.70 -24.00 4.77
CA LYS A 38 -1.50 -23.87 3.31
C LYS A 38 -0.28 -23.02 2.95
N LEU A 39 0.34 -22.36 3.93
CA LEU A 39 1.56 -21.58 3.72
C LEU A 39 2.77 -22.54 3.75
N PRO A 40 3.63 -22.51 2.72
CA PRO A 40 4.83 -23.34 2.73
C PRO A 40 5.80 -22.90 3.84
N ASN A 41 6.52 -23.86 4.43
CA ASN A 41 7.51 -23.57 5.48
C ASN A 41 8.62 -22.61 5.03
N ALA A 42 8.91 -22.52 3.72
CA ALA A 42 9.87 -21.56 3.17
C ALA A 42 9.45 -20.08 3.38
N PHE A 43 8.19 -19.82 3.73
CA PHE A 43 7.66 -18.50 4.06
C PHE A 43 7.53 -18.27 5.57
N ASP A 44 8.07 -19.16 6.40
CA ASP A 44 8.16 -18.89 7.83
C ASP A 44 9.05 -17.67 8.09
N GLY A 45 8.55 -16.73 8.90
CA GLY A 45 9.18 -15.44 9.12
C GLY A 45 9.16 -14.47 7.92
N TYR A 46 8.45 -14.77 6.82
CA TYR A 46 8.33 -13.89 5.67
C TYR A 46 7.57 -12.61 6.05
N LYS A 47 8.20 -11.45 5.86
CA LYS A 47 7.62 -10.15 6.25
C LYS A 47 7.07 -9.40 5.06
N ILE A 48 5.80 -9.03 5.16
CA ILE A 48 5.13 -8.16 4.19
C ILE A 48 4.83 -6.84 4.88
N VAL A 49 5.37 -5.74 4.36
CA VAL A 49 4.97 -4.39 4.77
C VAL A 49 3.82 -3.95 3.88
N HIS A 50 2.72 -3.58 4.50
CA HIS A 50 1.52 -3.08 3.81
C HIS A 50 1.38 -1.58 4.05
N LEU A 51 1.40 -0.82 2.97
CA LEU A 51 1.18 0.62 2.94
C LEU A 51 -0.20 0.91 2.32
N SER A 52 -1.00 1.75 2.98
CA SER A 52 -2.29 2.25 2.51
C SER A 52 -2.52 3.68 2.99
N ASP A 53 -3.38 4.44 2.30
CA ASP A 53 -3.91 5.75 2.71
C ASP A 53 -2.85 6.79 3.13
N LEU A 54 -1.83 6.99 2.28
CA LEU A 54 -0.81 8.01 2.55
C LEU A 54 -1.30 9.43 2.22
N HIS A 55 -2.37 9.59 1.43
CA HIS A 55 -3.03 10.87 1.11
C HIS A 55 -2.05 12.03 0.83
N SER A 56 -1.02 11.79 0.01
CA SER A 56 0.02 12.78 -0.34
C SER A 56 0.71 13.47 0.86
N LYS A 57 0.66 12.87 2.07
CA LYS A 57 1.25 13.47 3.25
C LYS A 57 2.75 13.19 3.31
N GLU A 58 3.54 14.23 3.54
CA GLU A 58 4.99 14.11 3.74
C GLU A 58 5.29 13.73 5.19
N PHE A 59 5.77 12.49 5.42
CA PHE A 59 6.19 12.02 6.74
C PHE A 59 7.68 12.30 6.96
N GLY A 60 7.97 13.53 7.39
CA GLY A 60 9.34 14.03 7.48
C GLY A 60 9.93 14.37 6.11
N LYS A 61 10.98 15.19 6.08
CA LYS A 61 11.56 15.71 4.83
C LYS A 61 11.93 14.56 3.88
N GLY A 62 11.30 14.51 2.71
CA GLY A 62 11.51 13.47 1.70
C GLY A 62 11.06 12.06 2.11
N GLN A 63 10.04 11.95 2.98
CA GLN A 63 9.49 10.67 3.47
C GLN A 63 10.45 9.82 4.31
N LYS A 64 11.56 10.42 4.75
CA LYS A 64 12.65 9.72 5.45
C LYS A 64 12.18 8.94 6.68
N ASN A 65 11.27 9.50 7.47
CA ASN A 65 10.78 8.83 8.68
C ASN A 65 9.96 7.57 8.36
N LEU A 66 9.23 7.58 7.24
CA LEU A 66 8.47 6.42 6.79
C LEU A 66 9.41 5.36 6.22
N VAL A 67 10.37 5.78 5.39
CA VAL A 67 11.36 4.89 4.78
C VAL A 67 12.23 4.21 5.84
N GLU A 68 12.72 4.94 6.83
CA GLU A 68 13.47 4.35 7.95
C GLU A 68 12.65 3.28 8.70
N LYS A 69 11.36 3.54 8.97
CA LYS A 69 10.48 2.54 9.59
C LYS A 69 10.28 1.30 8.73
N ILE A 70 10.24 1.46 7.40
CA ILE A 70 10.12 0.35 6.45
C ILE A 70 11.43 -0.44 6.42
N GLU A 71 12.59 0.22 6.37
CA GLU A 71 13.91 -0.41 6.42
C GLU A 71 14.10 -1.21 7.72
N ASP A 72 13.74 -0.61 8.87
CA ASP A 72 13.81 -1.26 10.19
C ASP A 72 12.91 -2.50 10.30
N ALA A 73 11.80 -2.54 9.55
CA ALA A 73 10.93 -3.72 9.51
C ALA A 73 11.58 -4.91 8.79
N GLN A 74 12.57 -4.66 7.92
CA GLN A 74 13.25 -5.63 7.06
C GLN A 74 12.25 -6.48 6.24
N PRO A 75 11.44 -5.86 5.36
CA PRO A 75 10.45 -6.58 4.56
C PRO A 75 11.10 -7.50 3.52
N ASP A 76 10.51 -8.67 3.30
CA ASP A 76 10.75 -9.47 2.09
C ASP A 76 9.89 -8.97 0.92
N LEU A 77 8.80 -8.24 1.21
CA LEU A 77 7.85 -7.73 0.24
C LEU A 77 7.22 -6.43 0.74
N ILE A 78 7.03 -5.48 -0.16
CA ILE A 78 6.24 -4.28 0.11
C ILE A 78 5.00 -4.32 -0.77
N VAL A 79 3.83 -4.18 -0.17
CA VAL A 79 2.56 -4.07 -0.88
C VAL A 79 1.95 -2.71 -0.61
N PHE A 80 1.53 -2.05 -1.67
CA PHE A 80 0.93 -0.74 -1.65
C PHE A 80 -0.47 -0.84 -2.23
N THR A 81 -1.49 -0.61 -1.41
CA THR A 81 -2.89 -0.77 -1.84
C THR A 81 -3.60 0.59 -1.85
N GLY A 82 -3.56 1.27 -2.99
CA GLY A 82 -4.36 2.46 -3.28
C GLY A 82 -4.14 3.70 -2.40
N ASP A 83 -4.74 4.81 -2.84
CA ASP A 83 -4.77 6.11 -2.13
C ASP A 83 -3.37 6.68 -1.82
N LEU A 84 -2.47 6.48 -2.78
CA LEU A 84 -1.15 7.12 -2.80
C LEU A 84 -1.31 8.62 -3.07
N VAL A 85 -2.28 8.98 -3.93
CA VAL A 85 -2.46 10.34 -4.42
C VAL A 85 -3.88 10.82 -4.14
N ASP A 86 -4.02 11.81 -3.26
CA ASP A 86 -5.29 12.48 -3.05
C ASP A 86 -5.73 13.16 -4.36
N SER A 87 -6.95 12.87 -4.83
CA SER A 87 -7.55 13.47 -6.02
C SER A 87 -7.68 15.00 -5.92
N ARG A 88 -7.60 15.56 -4.70
CA ARG A 88 -7.65 17.00 -4.43
C ARG A 88 -6.29 17.70 -4.49
N HIS A 89 -5.20 16.98 -4.21
CA HIS A 89 -3.82 17.51 -4.24
C HIS A 89 -2.90 16.47 -4.88
N PHE A 90 -2.89 16.47 -6.21
CA PHE A 90 -2.02 15.61 -7.02
C PHE A 90 -0.58 16.12 -6.94
N ASP A 91 0.12 15.80 -5.85
CA ASP A 91 1.58 15.92 -5.79
C ASP A 91 2.19 14.53 -5.99
N ALA A 92 2.19 14.11 -7.27
CA ALA A 92 2.76 12.82 -7.66
C ALA A 92 4.25 12.73 -7.29
N GLU A 93 4.99 13.83 -7.20
CA GLU A 93 6.43 13.78 -6.95
C GLU A 93 6.71 13.30 -5.51
N VAL A 94 5.90 13.70 -4.52
CA VAL A 94 6.05 13.22 -3.13
C VAL A 94 5.81 11.71 -3.03
N GLY A 95 4.78 11.20 -3.72
CA GLY A 95 4.50 9.77 -3.77
C GLY A 95 5.58 8.99 -4.54
N LEU A 96 6.08 9.55 -5.64
CA LEU A 96 7.14 8.94 -6.45
C LEU A 96 8.47 8.91 -5.74
N GLU A 97 8.80 9.93 -4.96
CA GLU A 97 10.01 9.96 -4.15
C GLU A 97 10.00 8.83 -3.11
N LEU A 98 8.85 8.59 -2.46
CA LEU A 98 8.67 7.43 -1.59
C LEU A 98 8.88 6.12 -2.36
N VAL A 99 8.23 5.98 -3.52
CA VAL A 99 8.32 4.77 -4.36
C VAL A 99 9.77 4.49 -4.73
N ARG A 100 10.52 5.49 -5.20
CA ARG A 100 11.94 5.38 -5.56
C ARG A 100 12.83 4.92 -4.40
N GLN A 101 12.45 5.21 -3.17
CA GLN A 101 13.17 4.77 -1.98
C GLN A 101 12.78 3.33 -1.60
N ILE A 102 11.49 3.01 -1.55
CA ILE A 102 11.02 1.68 -1.09
C ILE A 102 11.34 0.54 -2.05
N VAL A 103 11.39 0.80 -3.36
CA VAL A 103 11.76 -0.23 -4.37
C VAL A 103 13.21 -0.70 -4.22
N LYS A 104 14.07 0.09 -3.54
CA LYS A 104 15.46 -0.29 -3.23
C LYS A 104 15.55 -1.22 -2.02
N ILE A 105 14.50 -1.27 -1.19
CA ILE A 105 14.47 -2.07 0.03
C ILE A 105 13.99 -3.49 -0.29
N ALA A 106 12.87 -3.61 -1.00
CA ALA A 106 12.26 -4.90 -1.32
C ALA A 106 11.36 -4.81 -2.58
N PRO A 107 11.08 -5.96 -3.23
CA PRO A 107 10.11 -6.01 -4.33
C PRO A 107 8.79 -5.36 -3.91
N THR A 108 8.33 -4.41 -4.71
CA THR A 108 7.18 -3.58 -4.38
C THR A 108 6.04 -3.86 -5.35
N TYR A 109 4.87 -4.17 -4.81
CA TYR A 109 3.66 -4.44 -5.56
C TYR A 109 2.64 -3.33 -5.30
N PHE A 110 1.98 -2.88 -6.35
CA PHE A 110 0.99 -1.80 -6.29
C PHE A 110 -0.34 -2.24 -6.88
N VAL A 111 -1.42 -1.90 -6.17
CA VAL A 111 -2.80 -1.98 -6.65
C VAL A 111 -3.41 -0.60 -6.56
N THR A 112 -4.21 -0.25 -7.55
CA THR A 112 -4.84 1.07 -7.69
C THR A 112 -6.04 1.22 -6.76
N GLY A 113 -6.29 2.44 -6.27
CA GLY A 113 -7.44 2.79 -5.44
C GLY A 113 -8.48 3.63 -6.17
N ASN A 114 -9.63 3.85 -5.53
CA ASN A 114 -10.77 4.62 -6.04
C ASN A 114 -10.40 6.07 -6.49
N HIS A 115 -9.55 6.73 -5.72
CA HIS A 115 -9.19 8.14 -5.95
C HIS A 115 -8.27 8.33 -7.17
N GLU A 116 -7.45 7.34 -7.51
CA GLU A 116 -6.61 7.37 -8.72
C GLU A 116 -7.45 7.26 -10.00
N TRP A 117 -8.55 6.49 -9.99
CA TRP A 117 -9.45 6.34 -11.15
C TRP A 117 -10.23 7.63 -11.46
N CYS A 118 -10.75 8.30 -10.42
CA CYS A 118 -11.47 9.58 -10.59
C CYS A 118 -10.62 10.72 -11.15
N SER A 119 -9.28 10.63 -11.07
CA SER A 119 -8.37 11.66 -11.58
C SER A 119 -8.18 11.65 -13.10
N GLY A 120 -8.52 10.54 -13.78
CA GLY A 120 -8.24 10.33 -15.21
C GLY A 120 -6.75 10.21 -15.56
N LYS A 121 -5.86 10.10 -14.57
CA LYS A 121 -4.39 10.04 -14.74
C LYS A 121 -3.80 8.65 -14.49
N PHE A 122 -4.65 7.63 -14.47
CA PHE A 122 -4.26 6.24 -14.21
C PHE A 122 -3.13 5.75 -15.13
N GLU A 123 -3.26 5.95 -16.44
CA GLU A 123 -2.25 5.49 -17.41
C GLU A 123 -0.87 6.13 -17.16
N PHE A 124 -0.86 7.40 -16.75
CA PHE A 124 0.36 8.09 -16.36
C PHE A 124 0.96 7.47 -15.09
N LEU A 125 0.14 7.25 -14.05
CA LEU A 125 0.61 6.66 -12.80
C LEU A 125 1.13 5.23 -13.01
N GLU A 126 0.40 4.39 -13.74
CA GLU A 126 0.81 3.03 -14.08
C GLU A 126 2.16 3.03 -14.82
N LYS A 127 2.31 3.92 -15.81
CA LYS A 127 3.55 4.06 -16.57
C LYS A 127 4.70 4.43 -15.66
N VAL A 128 4.53 5.46 -14.82
CA VAL A 128 5.60 5.92 -13.93
C VAL A 128 5.93 4.85 -12.89
N MET A 129 4.95 4.14 -12.33
CA MET A 129 5.19 3.03 -11.40
C MET A 129 6.02 1.93 -12.03
N LYS A 130 5.66 1.50 -13.25
CA LYS A 130 6.42 0.49 -14.00
C LYS A 130 7.84 0.97 -14.32
N GLU A 131 8.02 2.24 -14.70
CA GLU A 131 9.33 2.84 -14.95
C GLU A 131 10.22 2.86 -13.69
N ASN A 132 9.63 2.89 -12.50
CA ASN A 132 10.35 2.82 -11.22
C ASN A 132 10.46 1.39 -10.65
N ASN A 133 10.25 0.35 -11.47
CA ASN A 133 10.33 -1.07 -11.09
C ASN A 133 9.28 -1.54 -10.07
N VAL A 134 8.10 -0.91 -10.05
CA VAL A 134 6.96 -1.38 -9.25
C VAL A 134 6.13 -2.38 -10.05
N HIS A 135 5.77 -3.49 -9.42
CA HIS A 135 4.87 -4.49 -10.00
C HIS A 135 3.42 -4.05 -9.83
N VAL A 136 2.82 -3.51 -10.88
CA VAL A 136 1.41 -3.09 -10.87
C VAL A 136 0.51 -4.31 -11.12
N LEU A 137 -0.36 -4.65 -10.16
CA LEU A 137 -1.27 -5.79 -10.24
C LEU A 137 -2.72 -5.35 -10.47
N LEU A 138 -3.13 -5.24 -11.73
CA LEU A 138 -4.49 -4.85 -12.14
C LEU A 138 -5.36 -6.07 -12.39
N ASN A 139 -6.03 -6.58 -11.35
CA ASN A 139 -6.76 -7.84 -11.44
C ASN A 139 -5.87 -9.01 -11.95
N THR A 140 -4.55 -8.93 -11.76
CA THR A 140 -3.58 -9.94 -12.16
C THR A 140 -3.03 -10.70 -10.94
N CYS A 141 -2.43 -11.85 -11.21
CA CYS A 141 -1.73 -12.67 -10.22
C CYS A 141 -0.23 -12.59 -10.51
N ASP A 142 0.59 -12.65 -9.47
CA ASP A 142 2.01 -12.96 -9.59
C ASP A 142 2.40 -14.04 -8.57
N ARG A 143 3.45 -14.80 -8.87
CA ARG A 143 3.94 -15.89 -8.00
C ARG A 143 5.27 -15.49 -7.38
N ILE A 144 5.24 -15.32 -6.06
CA ILE A 144 6.44 -15.10 -5.25
C ILE A 144 7.02 -16.47 -4.91
N GLY A 145 8.20 -16.78 -5.45
CA GLY A 145 8.88 -18.06 -5.25
C GLY A 145 10.00 -17.99 -4.20
N LYS A 146 10.08 -19.00 -3.33
CA LYS A 146 11.26 -19.31 -2.51
C LYS A 146 11.67 -20.76 -2.77
N GLY A 147 12.59 -20.95 -3.73
CA GLY A 147 13.00 -22.27 -4.20
C GLY A 147 11.87 -23.03 -4.88
N LYS A 148 11.57 -24.25 -4.41
CA LYS A 148 10.44 -25.06 -4.90
C LYS A 148 9.07 -24.57 -4.41
N ASP A 149 9.06 -23.79 -3.32
CA ASP A 149 7.85 -23.29 -2.70
C ASP A 149 7.48 -21.92 -3.27
N GLY A 150 6.21 -21.54 -3.13
CA GLY A 150 5.77 -20.22 -3.56
C GLY A 150 4.37 -19.87 -3.08
N ILE A 151 4.12 -18.58 -2.99
CA ILE A 151 2.80 -18.01 -2.73
C ILE A 151 2.35 -17.21 -3.94
N TYR A 152 1.04 -17.04 -4.09
CA TYR A 152 0.48 -16.17 -5.11
C TYR A 152 0.04 -14.87 -4.46
N ILE A 153 0.47 -13.76 -5.03
CA ILE A 153 -0.09 -12.45 -4.76
C ILE A 153 -1.10 -12.14 -5.87
N THR A 154 -2.22 -11.55 -5.52
CA THR A 154 -3.26 -11.16 -6.48
C THR A 154 -3.73 -9.77 -6.13
N GLY A 155 -3.59 -8.85 -7.07
CA GLY A 155 -4.21 -7.54 -6.97
C GLY A 155 -5.67 -7.65 -7.38
N ILE A 156 -6.56 -7.14 -6.56
CA ILE A 156 -7.97 -6.95 -6.89
C ILE A 156 -8.18 -5.45 -6.93
N ASP A 157 -8.54 -4.94 -8.10
CA ASP A 157 -8.76 -3.51 -8.28
C ASP A 157 -10.06 -3.07 -7.59
N ASP A 158 -10.15 -1.78 -7.25
CA ASP A 158 -11.33 -1.24 -6.59
C ASP A 158 -12.55 -1.32 -7.53
N PRO A 159 -13.65 -1.99 -7.12
CA PRO A 159 -14.87 -2.08 -7.92
C PRO A 159 -15.56 -0.74 -8.13
N ALA A 160 -15.18 0.37 -7.48
CA ALA A 160 -15.66 1.72 -7.80
C ALA A 160 -15.36 2.14 -9.25
N SER A 161 -14.42 1.47 -9.93
CA SER A 161 -14.21 1.53 -11.39
C SER A 161 -15.44 1.09 -12.20
N THR A 162 -16.31 0.28 -11.61
CA THR A 162 -17.56 -0.21 -12.20
C THR A 162 -18.71 0.40 -11.42
N GLN A 163 -19.71 0.92 -12.12
CA GLN A 163 -20.90 1.50 -11.52
C GLN A 163 -21.80 0.41 -10.91
N ALA A 164 -21.29 -0.26 -9.88
CA ALA A 164 -21.89 -1.38 -9.17
C ALA A 164 -21.46 -1.29 -7.69
N ILE A 165 -21.88 -0.20 -7.05
CA ILE A 165 -22.02 -0.16 -5.59
C ILE A 165 -23.09 -1.19 -5.25
N TYR A 166 -22.67 -2.43 -4.99
CA TYR A 166 -23.31 -3.46 -4.16
C TYR A 166 -22.56 -4.76 -4.49
N GLU A 167 -21.96 -5.36 -3.46
CA GLU A 167 -21.36 -6.71 -3.43
C GLU A 167 -19.83 -6.86 -3.56
N GLU A 168 -19.05 -6.03 -2.83
CA GLU A 168 -17.59 -6.24 -2.62
C GLU A 168 -17.24 -7.69 -2.22
N THR A 169 -18.03 -8.29 -1.32
CA THR A 169 -17.80 -9.66 -0.84
C THR A 169 -18.06 -10.71 -1.91
N LYS A 170 -19.03 -10.51 -2.81
CA LYS A 170 -19.32 -11.48 -3.89
C LYS A 170 -18.37 -11.32 -5.06
N VAL A 171 -17.86 -10.13 -5.37
CA VAL A 171 -16.81 -9.99 -6.40
C VAL A 171 -15.55 -10.70 -5.95
N VAL A 172 -15.10 -10.47 -4.71
CA VAL A 172 -13.94 -11.18 -4.14
C VAL A 172 -14.19 -12.68 -4.08
N GLU A 173 -15.35 -13.14 -3.59
CA GLU A 173 -15.67 -14.57 -3.58
C GLU A 173 -15.78 -15.17 -4.98
N ASN A 174 -16.37 -14.46 -5.94
CA ASN A 174 -16.55 -14.93 -7.31
C ASN A 174 -15.22 -14.98 -8.04
N GLU A 175 -14.33 -14.02 -7.82
CA GLU A 175 -12.99 -14.04 -8.39
C GLU A 175 -12.14 -15.13 -7.74
N ILE A 176 -12.25 -15.33 -6.42
CA ILE A 176 -11.64 -16.48 -5.72
C ILE A 176 -12.19 -17.81 -6.25
N LYS A 177 -13.51 -17.94 -6.45
CA LYS A 177 -14.16 -19.17 -6.95
C LYS A 177 -13.82 -19.43 -8.41
N LYS A 178 -13.86 -18.42 -9.26
CA LYS A 178 -13.46 -18.47 -10.68
C LYS A 178 -12.01 -18.87 -10.82
N ARG A 179 -11.11 -18.34 -9.99
CA ARG A 179 -9.68 -18.72 -9.99
C ARG A 179 -9.41 -20.07 -9.35
N LYS A 180 -10.15 -20.47 -8.31
CA LYS A 180 -10.11 -21.83 -7.75
C LYS A 180 -10.62 -22.88 -8.74
N GLY A 181 -11.62 -22.56 -9.57
CA GLY A 181 -12.16 -23.45 -10.61
C GLY A 181 -11.29 -23.50 -11.88
N ASN A 182 -10.67 -22.40 -12.27
CA ASN A 182 -9.82 -22.30 -13.47
C ASN A 182 -8.32 -22.58 -13.19
N LYS A 183 -8.06 -23.40 -12.15
CA LYS A 183 -6.82 -23.56 -11.38
C LYS A 183 -5.56 -24.03 -12.12
N ARG A 184 -5.54 -24.09 -13.45
CA ARG A 184 -4.39 -24.61 -14.21
C ARG A 184 -3.99 -23.84 -15.46
N LYS A 185 -4.75 -22.86 -15.95
CA LYS A 185 -4.51 -22.36 -17.33
C LYS A 185 -3.98 -20.94 -17.49
N ARG A 186 -4.09 -20.04 -16.51
CA ARG A 186 -3.71 -18.62 -16.73
C ARG A 186 -2.39 -18.19 -16.07
N CYS A 187 -2.20 -18.38 -14.76
CA CYS A 187 -0.93 -17.98 -14.12
C CYS A 187 0.30 -18.83 -14.59
N ILE A 188 0.09 -19.94 -15.34
CA ILE A 188 1.18 -20.77 -15.90
C ILE A 188 1.63 -20.26 -17.28
N GLN A 189 0.79 -19.54 -18.03
CA GLN A 189 1.13 -19.18 -19.42
C GLN A 189 2.03 -17.95 -19.54
N ASP A 190 2.02 -17.04 -18.56
CA ASP A 190 2.80 -15.79 -18.65
C ASP A 190 4.17 -15.85 -17.94
N SER A 191 4.49 -16.97 -17.27
CA SER A 191 5.80 -17.22 -16.62
C SER A 191 6.69 -18.20 -17.38
N PHE A 192 6.25 -18.64 -18.57
CA PHE A 192 7.03 -19.45 -19.50
C PHE A 192 6.89 -18.88 -20.92
N SER A 193 7.79 -17.98 -21.28
CA SER A 193 8.25 -17.83 -22.66
C SER A 193 9.74 -17.45 -22.62
N PRO A 194 10.56 -18.05 -23.49
CA PRO A 194 12.03 -18.02 -23.43
C PRO A 194 12.63 -16.63 -23.67
#